data_AF-A0A4U7C7I6-F1
#
_entry.id   AF-A0A4U7C7I6-F1
#
_cell.length_a   1.000
_cell.length_b   1.000
_cell.length_c   1.000
_cell.angle_alpha   90.00
_cell.angle_beta   90.00
_cell.angle_gamma   90.00
#
_symmetry.space_group_name_H-M   'P 1'
#
loop_
_entity.id
_entity.type
_entity.pdbx_description
1 polymer ?
#
loop_
_entity_poly.entity_id
_entity_poly.type
_entity_poly.pdbx_seq_one_letter_code
_entity_poly.pdbx_strand_id
1 'polypeptide(L)'
;MLATCDVIIGAVDRLTARQYCNEFAVRYLRYYIDGGVAIETADNGSVTDERGLIQLVAPGVSGCLDCLGRNDPQQLQVEQSSEAEIEADLERGYIDEDDVAPEPAVTPLNGMAASSITRLFTKVVTGYAAPPDY
;
A
#
# COMPACT_ATOMS: atom_id res chain seq x y z
N MET A 1 -14.95 -3.24 -15.25
CA MET A 1 -14.12 -2.03 -15.36
C MET A 1 -12.65 -2.28 -15.01
N LEU A 2 -12.29 -3.16 -14.06
CA LEU A 2 -10.89 -3.58 -13.83
C LEU A 2 -10.42 -4.76 -14.70
N ALA A 3 -11.31 -5.70 -15.04
CA ALA A 3 -10.96 -6.91 -15.80
C ALA A 3 -10.42 -6.63 -17.22
N THR A 4 -10.66 -5.42 -17.74
CA THR A 4 -10.19 -4.94 -19.04
C THR A 4 -8.83 -4.24 -18.97
N CYS A 5 -8.27 -4.03 -17.78
CA CYS A 5 -6.97 -3.42 -17.59
C CYS A 5 -5.86 -4.48 -17.59
N ASP A 6 -4.73 -4.15 -18.20
CA ASP A 6 -3.52 -5.00 -18.16
C ASP A 6 -2.63 -4.68 -16.95
N VAL A 7 -2.66 -3.42 -16.51
CA VAL A 7 -1.93 -2.93 -15.35
C VAL A 7 -2.89 -2.16 -14.44
N ILE A 8 -2.83 -2.46 -13.15
CA ILE A 8 -3.52 -1.74 -12.08
C ILE A 8 -2.48 -0.89 -11.36
N ILE A 9 -2.79 0.36 -11.08
CA ILE A 9 -1.96 1.25 -10.27
C ILE A 9 -2.75 1.61 -9.03
N GLY A 10 -2.24 1.21 -7.87
CA GLY A 10 -2.82 1.53 -6.57
C GLY A 10 -1.95 2.56 -5.87
N ALA A 11 -2.55 3.72 -5.60
CA ALA A 11 -2.00 4.74 -4.69
C ALA A 11 -3.07 5.09 -3.66
N VAL A 12 -3.57 4.04 -3.00
CA VAL A 12 -4.66 4.09 -2.02
C VAL A 12 -4.07 4.13 -0.62
N ASP A 13 -4.78 4.83 0.27
CA ASP A 13 -4.45 5.00 1.68
C ASP A 13 -4.91 3.83 2.55
N ARG A 14 -5.91 3.08 2.10
CA ARG A 14 -6.44 1.92 2.82
C ARG A 14 -5.76 0.61 2.46
N LEU A 15 -5.35 -0.13 3.48
CA LEU A 15 -4.77 -1.46 3.36
C LEU A 15 -5.77 -2.46 2.77
N THR A 16 -7.06 -2.35 3.10
CA THR A 16 -8.14 -3.17 2.51
C THR A 16 -8.26 -2.97 0.99
N ALA A 17 -8.13 -1.73 0.51
CA ALA A 17 -8.16 -1.42 -0.92
C ALA A 17 -6.91 -1.95 -1.64
N ARG A 18 -5.74 -1.85 -0.98
CA ARG A 18 -4.48 -2.44 -1.44
C ARG A 18 -4.57 -3.96 -1.54
N GLN A 19 -5.11 -4.62 -0.51
CA GLN A 19 -5.33 -6.07 -0.50
C GLN A 19 -6.27 -6.50 -1.63
N TYR A 20 -7.39 -5.79 -1.83
CA TYR A 20 -8.31 -6.09 -2.93
C TYR A 20 -7.62 -6.01 -4.30
N CYS A 21 -6.82 -4.96 -4.54
CA CYS A 21 -6.07 -4.83 -5.80
C CYS A 21 -5.06 -5.96 -5.98
N ASN A 22 -4.34 -6.33 -4.91
CA ASN A 22 -3.39 -7.43 -4.91
C ASN A 22 -4.06 -8.78 -5.22
N GLU A 23 -5.14 -9.12 -4.52
CA GLU A 23 -5.88 -10.37 -4.75
C GLU A 23 -6.46 -10.42 -6.16
N PHE A 24 -7.02 -9.31 -6.64
CA PHE A 24 -7.52 -9.21 -8.01
C PHE A 24 -6.40 -9.44 -9.03
N ALA A 25 -5.25 -8.79 -8.85
CA ALA A 25 -4.12 -8.91 -9.75
C ALA A 25 -3.59 -10.34 -9.82
N VAL A 26 -3.43 -11.01 -8.66
CA VAL A 26 -3.01 -12.41 -8.59
C VAL A 26 -4.04 -13.32 -9.23
N ARG A 27 -5.33 -13.16 -8.91
CA ARG A 27 -6.41 -14.02 -9.41
C ARG A 27 -6.61 -13.92 -10.92
N TYR A 28 -6.45 -12.74 -11.49
CA TYR A 28 -6.68 -12.48 -12.92
C TYR A 28 -5.39 -12.29 -13.73
N LEU A 29 -4.24 -12.62 -13.13
CA LEU A 29 -2.92 -12.53 -13.76
C LEU A 29 -2.64 -11.14 -14.38
N ARG A 30 -3.01 -10.09 -13.65
CA ARG A 30 -2.76 -8.70 -14.04
C ARG A 30 -1.55 -8.16 -13.29
N TYR A 31 -0.84 -7.22 -13.91
CA TYR A 31 0.20 -6.50 -13.18
C TYR A 31 -0.43 -5.50 -12.23
N TYR A 32 0.15 -5.39 -11.03
CA TYR A 32 -0.24 -4.40 -10.05
C TYR A 32 0.99 -3.64 -9.57
N ILE A 33 0.94 -2.32 -9.69
CA ILE A 33 1.92 -1.42 -9.13
C ILE A 33 1.27 -0.79 -7.91
N ASP A 34 1.71 -1.23 -6.74
CA ASP A 34 1.37 -0.60 -5.48
C ASP A 34 2.35 0.53 -5.19
N GLY A 35 1.82 1.66 -4.74
CA GLY A 35 2.61 2.82 -4.39
C GLY A 35 2.04 3.54 -3.18
N GLY A 36 2.92 3.99 -2.31
CA GLY A 36 2.54 4.76 -1.13
C GLY A 36 3.74 5.47 -0.53
N VAL A 37 3.45 6.28 0.48
CA VAL A 37 4.46 6.94 1.30
C VAL A 37 4.11 6.69 2.76
N ALA A 38 5.10 6.73 3.63
CA ALA A 38 4.91 6.70 5.06
C ALA A 38 5.83 7.73 5.70
N ILE A 39 5.32 8.43 6.70
CA ILE A 39 6.04 9.39 7.52
C ILE A 39 5.83 8.96 8.96
N GLU A 40 6.92 8.70 9.67
CA GLU A 40 6.88 8.38 11.09
C GLU A 40 7.25 9.63 11.91
N THR A 41 6.54 9.80 13.02
CA THR A 41 6.77 10.91 13.96
C THR A 41 6.95 10.39 15.36
N ALA A 42 7.86 11.00 16.12
CA ALA A 42 7.93 10.81 17.56
C ALA A 42 6.81 11.58 18.29
N ASP A 43 6.55 11.24 19.56
CA ASP A 43 5.51 11.87 20.41
C ASP A 43 5.60 13.40 20.49
N ASN A 44 6.81 13.96 20.28
CA ASN A 44 7.04 15.40 20.26
C ASN A 44 6.70 16.07 18.91
N GLY A 45 6.14 15.32 17.96
CA GLY A 45 5.79 15.76 16.61
C GLY A 45 6.97 15.89 15.64
N SER A 46 8.19 15.47 16.04
CA SER A 46 9.34 15.49 15.13
C SER A 46 9.31 14.29 14.18
N VAL A 47 9.64 14.52 12.90
CA VAL A 47 9.74 13.47 11.89
C VAL A 47 10.96 12.59 12.17
N THR A 48 10.75 11.28 12.26
CA THR A 48 11.79 10.27 12.50
C THR A 48 12.16 9.50 11.25
N ASP A 49 11.21 9.27 10.34
CA ASP A 49 11.43 8.61 9.05
C ASP A 49 10.48 9.15 7.97
N GLU A 50 10.95 9.14 6.72
CA GLU A 50 10.16 9.44 5.53
C GLU A 50 10.54 8.45 4.43
N ARG A 51 9.58 7.65 3.96
CA ARG A 51 9.83 6.62 2.95
C ARG A 51 8.75 6.58 1.89
N GLY A 52 9.17 6.27 0.66
CA GLY A 52 8.27 5.87 -0.42
C GLY A 52 8.39 4.37 -0.67
N LEU A 53 7.27 3.67 -0.76
CA LEU A 53 7.22 2.26 -1.13
C LEU A 53 6.57 2.13 -2.50
N ILE A 54 7.28 1.53 -3.45
CA ILE A 54 6.78 1.24 -4.79
C ILE A 54 7.06 -0.23 -5.08
N GLN A 55 6.00 -1.03 -5.19
CA GLN A 55 6.09 -2.47 -5.35
C GLN A 55 5.42 -2.91 -6.66
N LEU A 56 6.14 -3.71 -7.46
CA LEU A 56 5.53 -4.44 -8.57
C LEU A 56 5.09 -5.83 -8.09
N VAL A 57 3.81 -6.12 -8.30
CA VAL A 57 3.26 -7.48 -8.28
C VAL A 57 3.09 -7.92 -9.74
N ALA A 58 3.96 -8.84 -10.15
CA ALA A 58 3.93 -9.50 -11.44
C ALA A 58 3.64 -10.99 -11.22
N PRO A 59 2.37 -11.42 -11.38
CA PRO A 59 1.97 -12.80 -11.06
C PRO A 59 2.85 -13.84 -11.77
N GLY A 60 3.46 -14.74 -10.99
CA GLY A 60 4.38 -15.77 -11.47
C GLY A 60 5.83 -15.31 -11.65
N VAL A 61 6.14 -14.03 -11.41
CA VAL A 61 7.49 -13.46 -11.52
C VAL A 61 7.95 -12.87 -10.18
N SER A 62 7.17 -11.99 -9.56
CA SER A 62 7.47 -11.39 -8.26
C SER A 62 6.53 -11.88 -7.16
N GLY A 63 6.92 -11.69 -5.90
CA GLY A 63 6.05 -11.91 -4.74
C GLY A 63 4.89 -10.91 -4.73
N CYS A 64 3.69 -11.38 -4.39
CA CYS A 64 2.56 -10.50 -4.13
C CYS A 64 2.72 -9.81 -2.76
N LEU A 65 1.82 -8.89 -2.41
CA LEU A 65 1.91 -8.17 -1.15
C LEU A 65 1.83 -9.08 0.08
N ASP A 66 1.06 -10.17 0.02
CA ASP A 66 1.00 -11.17 1.09
C ASP A 66 2.30 -11.96 1.22
N CYS A 67 2.91 -12.35 0.08
CA CYS A 67 4.21 -13.03 0.08
C CYS A 67 5.31 -12.19 0.73
N LEU A 68 5.18 -10.86 0.62
CA LEU A 68 6.13 -9.90 1.16
C LEU A 68 5.75 -9.42 2.58
N GLY A 69 4.68 -9.95 3.18
CA GLY A 69 4.21 -9.54 4.51
C GLY A 69 3.76 -8.08 4.60
N ARG A 70 3.22 -7.52 3.51
CA ARG A 70 2.81 -6.11 3.42
C ARG A 70 1.35 -5.86 3.81
N ASN A 71 0.56 -6.92 3.96
CA ASN A 71 -0.81 -6.84 4.44
C ASN A 71 -0.84 -7.23 5.92
N ASP A 72 -0.75 -6.23 6.79
CA ASP A 72 -0.88 -6.41 8.23
C ASP A 72 -2.32 -6.86 8.59
N PRO A 73 -2.50 -8.07 9.17
CA PRO A 73 -3.82 -8.57 9.52
C PRO A 73 -4.53 -7.75 10.60
N GLN A 74 -3.80 -7.14 11.54
CA GLN A 74 -4.37 -6.31 12.59
C GLN A 74 -4.92 -5.03 11.99
N GLN A 75 -4.12 -4.33 11.16
CA GLN A 75 -4.58 -3.10 10.50
C GLN A 75 -5.77 -3.37 9.56
N LEU A 76 -5.78 -4.50 8.85
CA LEU A 76 -6.92 -4.93 8.03
C LEU A 76 -8.19 -5.14 8.86
N GLN A 77 -8.07 -5.70 10.06
CA GLN A 77 -9.19 -5.87 10.97
C GLN A 77 -9.70 -4.52 11.45
N VAL A 78 -8.81 -3.61 11.86
CA VAL A 78 -9.17 -2.25 12.29
C VAL A 78 -9.96 -1.51 11.20
N GLU A 79 -9.49 -1.54 9.94
CA GLU A 79 -10.17 -0.86 8.82
C GLU A 79 -11.58 -1.43 8.51
N GLN A 80 -11.86 -2.67 8.91
CA GLN A 80 -13.15 -3.33 8.68
C GLN A 80 -14.10 -3.26 9.88
N SER A 81 -13.59 -2.91 11.06
CA SER A 81 -14.37 -2.76 12.29
C SER A 81 -15.26 -1.52 12.22
N SER A 82 -16.41 -1.59 12.88
CA SER A 82 -17.26 -0.43 13.13
C SER A 82 -16.63 0.51 14.17
N GLU A 83 -17.02 1.78 14.18
CA GLU A 83 -16.56 2.76 15.18
C GLU A 83 -16.79 2.27 16.62
N ALA A 84 -17.90 1.58 16.88
CA ALA A 84 -18.22 1.03 18.20
C ALA A 84 -17.30 -0.15 18.60
N GLU A 85 -16.86 -0.94 17.63
CA GLU A 85 -15.88 -2.02 17.86
C GLU A 85 -14.49 -1.45 18.11
N ILE A 86 -14.09 -0.43 17.33
CA ILE A 86 -12.82 0.28 17.51
C ILE A 86 -12.75 0.90 18.92
N GLU A 87 -13.78 1.64 19.34
CA GLU A 87 -13.81 2.24 20.68
C GLU A 87 -13.72 1.19 21.79
N ALA A 88 -14.47 0.09 21.66
CA ALA A 88 -14.44 -0.99 22.65
C ALA A 88 -13.07 -1.68 22.72
N ASP A 89 -12.36 -1.78 21.61
CA ASP A 89 -11.04 -2.41 21.55
C ASP A 89 -9.91 -1.45 21.99
N LEU A 90 -10.05 -0.14 21.77
CA LEU A 90 -9.21 0.90 22.38
C LEU A 90 -9.34 0.87 23.92
N GLU A 91 -10.57 0.87 24.45
CA GLU A 91 -10.82 0.78 25.90
C GLU A 91 -10.19 -0.48 26.54
N ARG A 92 -10.12 -1.58 25.78
CA ARG A 92 -9.52 -2.85 26.23
C ARG A 92 -8.02 -2.93 26.01
N GLY A 93 -7.42 -1.97 25.29
CA GLY A 93 -6.00 -1.97 24.93
C GLY A 93 -5.63 -3.02 23.88
N TYR A 94 -6.56 -3.39 23.00
CA TYR A 94 -6.32 -4.30 21.88
C TYR A 94 -5.89 -3.58 20.59
N ILE A 95 -6.15 -2.27 20.51
CA ILE A 95 -5.74 -1.37 19.42
C ILE A 95 -5.03 -0.17 20.07
N ASP A 96 -4.00 0.36 19.44
CA ASP A 96 -3.33 1.60 19.88
C ASP A 96 -4.04 2.83 19.31
N GLU A 97 -3.96 3.98 19.98
CA GLU A 97 -4.49 5.24 19.44
C GLU A 97 -3.77 5.62 18.13
N ASP A 98 -2.49 5.25 18.01
CA ASP A 98 -1.70 5.46 16.81
C ASP A 98 -2.21 4.64 15.61
N ASP A 99 -2.86 3.50 15.83
CA ASP A 99 -3.42 2.64 14.76
C ASP A 99 -4.63 3.27 14.05
N VAL A 100 -5.27 4.27 14.68
CA VAL A 100 -6.46 4.97 14.17
C VAL A 100 -6.21 6.46 13.91
N ALA A 101 -5.01 6.95 14.23
CA ALA A 101 -4.62 8.32 13.98
C ALA A 101 -4.48 8.60 12.47
N PRO A 102 -4.81 9.82 12.01
CA PRO A 102 -4.63 10.18 10.61
C PRO A 102 -3.14 10.24 10.24
N GLU A 103 -2.75 9.53 9.18
CA GLU A 103 -1.37 9.53 8.70
C GLU A 103 -0.93 10.91 8.18
N PRO A 104 0.28 11.39 8.54
CA PRO A 104 0.82 12.63 8.01
C PRO A 104 1.16 12.51 6.52
N ALA A 105 0.91 13.59 5.77
CA ALA A 105 1.15 13.63 4.33
C ALA A 105 1.72 14.97 3.86
N VAL A 106 2.71 14.91 2.96
CA VAL A 106 3.28 16.11 2.31
C VAL A 106 3.34 15.93 0.79
N THR A 107 2.93 16.98 0.07
CA THR A 107 2.86 16.98 -1.41
C THR A 107 4.18 16.58 -2.08
N PRO A 108 5.37 17.05 -1.64
CA PRO A 108 6.62 16.69 -2.30
C PRO A 108 6.91 15.18 -2.28
N LEU A 109 6.67 14.51 -1.14
CA LEU A 109 6.90 13.08 -0.97
C LEU A 109 5.94 12.26 -1.85
N ASN A 110 4.66 12.63 -1.86
CA ASN A 110 3.66 12.04 -2.77
C ASN A 110 4.03 12.22 -4.24
N GLY A 111 4.56 13.40 -4.62
CA GLY A 111 5.04 13.66 -5.97
C GLY A 111 6.21 12.75 -6.38
N MET A 112 7.14 12.47 -5.46
CA MET A 112 8.24 11.54 -5.69
C MET A 112 7.75 10.10 -5.89
N ALA A 113 6.80 9.64 -5.07
CA ALA A 113 6.19 8.32 -5.20
C ALA A 113 5.44 8.18 -6.54
N ALA A 114 4.60 9.16 -6.89
CA ALA A 114 3.86 9.17 -8.16
C ALA A 114 4.79 9.14 -9.39
N SER A 115 5.91 9.86 -9.34
CA SER A 115 6.93 9.85 -10.39
C SER A 115 7.59 8.47 -10.53
N SER A 116 7.88 7.83 -9.40
CA SER A 116 8.48 6.48 -9.35
C SER A 116 7.53 5.41 -9.90
N ILE A 117 6.25 5.47 -9.53
CA ILE A 117 5.17 4.63 -10.08
C ILE A 117 5.10 4.80 -11.60
N THR A 118 5.05 6.04 -12.09
CA THR A 118 4.96 6.33 -13.53
C THR A 118 6.16 5.77 -14.30
N ARG A 119 7.36 5.90 -13.73
CA ARG A 119 8.58 5.31 -14.31
C ARG A 119 8.49 3.79 -14.36
N LEU A 120 8.03 3.13 -13.29
CA LEU A 120 7.87 1.68 -13.25
C LEU A 120 6.81 1.19 -14.24
N PHE A 121 5.67 1.87 -14.31
CA PHE A 121 4.63 1.62 -15.31
C PHE A 121 5.19 1.67 -16.73
N THR A 122 5.96 2.71 -17.05
CA THR A 122 6.60 2.86 -18.37
C THR A 122 7.52 1.68 -18.68
N LYS A 123 8.31 1.19 -17.72
CA LYS A 123 9.14 -0.02 -17.91
C LYS A 123 8.29 -1.24 -18.24
N VAL A 124 7.23 -1.46 -17.45
CA VAL A 124 6.35 -2.63 -17.59
C VAL A 124 5.67 -2.66 -18.96
N VAL A 125 5.09 -1.54 -19.41
CA VAL A 125 4.30 -1.53 -20.66
C VAL A 125 5.12 -1.50 -21.93
N THR A 126 6.38 -1.05 -21.86
CA THR A 126 7.27 -0.98 -23.03
C THR A 126 8.30 -2.09 -23.09
N GLY A 127 8.60 -2.74 -21.96
CA GLY A 127 9.66 -3.74 -21.86
C GLY A 127 11.07 -3.17 -22.05
N TYR A 128 11.29 -1.85 -21.96
CA TYR A 128 12.62 -1.26 -22.24
C TYR A 128 13.69 -1.65 -21.22
N ALA A 129 13.29 -2.14 -20.04
CA ALA A 129 14.16 -2.69 -19.01
C ALA A 129 13.38 -3.76 -18.22
N ALA A 130 14.11 -4.75 -17.70
CA ALA A 130 13.52 -5.74 -16.81
C ALA A 130 12.93 -5.05 -15.55
N PRO A 131 11.78 -5.52 -15.04
CA PRO A 131 11.28 -5.06 -13.76
C PRO A 131 12.31 -5.35 -12.65
N PRO A 132 12.37 -4.51 -11.60
CA PRO A 132 13.29 -4.74 -10.49
C PRO A 132 13.01 -6.10 -9.84
N ASP A 133 14.06 -6.89 -9.63
CA ASP A 133 14.03 -7.98 -8.68
C ASP A 133 13.99 -7.36 -7.28
N TYR A 134 13.06 -7.86 -6.47
CA TYR A 134 12.71 -7.51 -5.08
C TYR A 134 13.73 -6.67 -4.28
#